data_AF-A0A7K4XJB6-F1
#
_entry.id   AF-A0A7K4XJB6-F1
#
_cell.length_a   1.000
_cell.length_b   1.000
_cell.length_c   1.000
_cell.angle_alpha   90.00
_cell.angle_beta   90.00
_cell.angle_gamma   90.00
#
_symmetry.space_group_name_H-M   'P 1'
#
loop_
_entity.id
_entity.type
_entity.pdbx_description
1 polymer ?
#
loop_
_entity_poly.entity_id
_entity_poly.type
_entity_poly.pdbx_seq_one_letter_code
_entity_poly.pdbx_strand_id
1 'polypeptide(L)'
;MGPSGKAPRKSKESSQDQMIIDAGQRQLGALQCGSCGMLYAPGIPEDRLQHLRHHRRLRQDGLRYGGWKKERVVAEFWDGKIVLILPGDPQYALRKAAEVLQVVDSELGFPAGPERCRLFPEHSRVYLFVHPGRGVQGCLTAQPIRQ
;
A
#
# COMPACT_ATOMS: atom_id res chain seq x y z
N MET A 1 -19.82 58.44 -29.28
CA MET A 1 -19.07 57.32 -28.66
C MET A 1 -20.06 56.43 -27.93
N GLY A 2 -20.22 55.18 -28.36
CA GLY A 2 -21.02 54.16 -27.69
C GLY A 2 -20.49 52.79 -28.13
N PRO A 3 -20.22 51.84 -27.22
CA PRO A 3 -19.45 50.65 -27.57
C PRO A 3 -20.35 49.63 -28.26
N SER A 4 -19.98 49.25 -29.48
CA SER A 4 -20.58 48.15 -30.21
C SER A 4 -20.15 46.83 -29.55
N GLY A 5 -21.11 46.11 -28.96
CA GLY A 5 -20.89 44.85 -28.27
C GLY A 5 -20.34 43.77 -29.19
N LYS A 6 -19.16 43.22 -28.86
CA LYS A 6 -18.60 42.05 -29.56
C LYS A 6 -19.29 40.79 -29.01
N ALA A 7 -19.95 40.05 -29.90
CA ALA A 7 -20.49 38.73 -29.58
C ALA A 7 -19.36 37.76 -29.17
N PRO A 8 -19.58 36.90 -28.16
CA PRO A 8 -18.57 35.92 -27.75
C PRO A 8 -18.43 34.85 -28.84
N ARG A 9 -17.20 34.63 -29.30
CA ARG A 9 -16.86 33.51 -30.19
C ARG A 9 -17.10 32.21 -29.42
N LYS A 10 -18.13 31.45 -29.81
CA LYS A 10 -18.33 30.08 -29.35
C LYS A 10 -17.11 29.25 -29.76
N SER A 11 -16.24 28.90 -28.81
CA SER A 11 -15.25 27.85 -29.00
C SER A 11 -16.02 26.55 -29.21
N LYS A 12 -15.91 25.96 -30.41
CA LYS A 12 -16.29 24.57 -30.62
C LYS A 12 -15.40 23.75 -29.69
N GLU A 13 -15.96 23.23 -28.62
CA GLU A 13 -15.41 22.08 -27.90
C GLU A 13 -15.45 20.90 -28.88
N SER A 14 -14.42 20.79 -29.71
CA SER A 14 -14.07 19.49 -30.25
C SER A 14 -13.66 18.66 -29.03
N SER A 15 -14.47 17.67 -28.69
CA SER A 15 -14.03 16.52 -27.91
C SER A 15 -12.74 16.03 -28.57
N GLN A 16 -11.62 16.52 -28.07
CA GLN A 16 -10.31 16.00 -28.39
C GLN A 16 -10.26 14.70 -27.61
N ASP A 17 -10.73 13.63 -28.24
CA ASP A 17 -10.23 12.30 -27.92
C ASP A 17 -8.71 12.41 -28.08
N GLN A 18 -8.02 12.65 -26.96
CA GLN A 18 -6.56 12.68 -26.94
C GLN A 18 -6.11 11.26 -27.27
N MET A 19 -5.80 11.03 -28.54
CA MET A 19 -5.27 9.77 -29.00
C MET A 19 -3.79 9.71 -28.63
N ILE A 20 -3.41 8.67 -27.89
CA ILE A 20 -2.02 8.32 -27.67
C ILE A 20 -1.53 7.70 -28.99
N ILE A 21 -0.59 8.37 -29.66
CA ILE A 21 0.00 7.87 -30.90
C ILE A 21 1.08 6.87 -30.52
N ASP A 22 0.80 5.58 -30.70
CA ASP A 22 1.75 4.51 -30.44
C ASP A 22 2.79 4.42 -31.57
N ALA A 23 3.79 5.31 -31.52
CA ALA A 23 4.89 5.39 -32.49
C ALA A 23 5.96 4.31 -32.23
N GLY A 24 5.55 3.06 -32.01
CA GLY A 24 6.45 1.93 -31.75
C GLY A 24 7.03 1.90 -30.34
N GLN A 25 6.38 2.56 -29.36
CA GLN A 25 6.81 2.50 -27.96
C GLN A 25 6.46 1.14 -27.36
N ARG A 26 7.47 0.33 -27.08
CA ARG A 26 7.27 -0.95 -26.40
C ARG A 26 6.85 -0.70 -24.95
N GLN A 27 5.87 -1.46 -24.45
CA GLN A 27 5.42 -1.49 -23.04
C GLN A 27 4.53 -0.31 -22.55
N LEU A 28 3.63 0.21 -23.40
CA LEU A 28 2.57 1.12 -22.95
C LEU A 28 1.47 0.44 -22.14
N GLY A 29 1.33 -0.89 -22.24
CA GLY A 29 0.35 -1.65 -21.47
C GLY A 29 0.70 -1.74 -19.98
N ALA A 30 -0.33 -1.71 -19.13
CA ALA A 30 -0.17 -1.93 -17.69
C ALA A 30 0.34 -3.36 -17.41
N LEU A 31 1.36 -3.48 -16.58
CA LEU A 31 1.93 -4.74 -16.12
C LEU A 31 1.87 -4.82 -14.59
N GLN A 32 1.72 -6.03 -14.07
CA GLN A 32 1.81 -6.28 -12.64
C GLN A 32 3.26 -6.58 -12.24
N CYS A 33 3.78 -5.86 -11.25
CA CYS A 33 5.08 -6.18 -10.69
C CYS A 33 5.03 -7.52 -9.94
N GLY A 34 5.79 -8.52 -10.38
CA GLY A 34 5.83 -9.84 -9.69
C GLY A 34 6.40 -9.80 -8.27
N SER A 35 6.97 -8.68 -7.84
CA SER A 35 7.50 -8.52 -6.48
C SER A 35 6.68 -7.60 -5.58
N CYS A 36 6.08 -6.49 -6.03
CA CYS A 36 5.21 -5.68 -5.16
C CYS A 36 3.72 -5.83 -5.47
N GLY A 37 3.34 -6.51 -6.56
CA GLY A 37 1.95 -6.67 -6.97
C GLY A 37 1.31 -5.42 -7.58
N MET A 38 2.00 -4.28 -7.58
CA MET A 38 1.49 -3.02 -8.15
C MET A 38 1.34 -3.12 -9.68
N LEU A 39 0.21 -2.64 -10.19
CA LEU A 39 -0.04 -2.41 -11.61
C LEU A 39 0.56 -1.05 -12.01
N TYR A 40 1.33 -1.01 -13.10
CA TYR A 40 1.93 0.21 -13.63
C TYR A 40 2.23 0.07 -15.11
N ALA A 41 2.30 1.19 -15.85
CA ALA A 41 2.76 1.20 -17.23
C ALA A 41 4.28 1.50 -17.29
N PRO A 42 5.15 0.55 -17.68
CA PRO A 42 6.59 0.79 -17.73
C PRO A 42 7.01 1.87 -18.73
N GLY A 43 6.23 2.04 -19.80
CA GLY A 43 6.45 3.05 -20.84
C GLY A 43 6.12 4.49 -20.40
N ILE A 44 5.41 4.67 -19.27
CA ILE A 44 5.08 5.98 -18.71
C ILE A 44 6.09 6.31 -17.58
N PRO A 45 6.93 7.35 -17.72
CA PRO A 45 7.94 7.69 -16.72
C PRO A 45 7.37 7.95 -15.32
N GLU A 46 6.21 8.59 -15.25
CA GLU A 46 5.50 8.94 -14.01
C GLU A 46 5.07 7.68 -13.24
N ASP A 47 4.45 6.73 -13.94
CA ASP A 47 4.06 5.42 -13.41
C ASP A 47 5.28 4.64 -12.93
N ARG A 48 6.37 4.65 -13.69
CA ARG A 48 7.61 3.98 -13.31
C ARG A 48 8.20 4.58 -12.03
N LEU A 49 8.19 5.91 -11.89
CA LEU A 49 8.65 6.58 -10.68
C LEU A 49 7.74 6.26 -9.48
N GLN A 50 6.42 6.24 -9.68
CA GLN A 50 5.47 5.83 -8.65
C GLN A 50 5.70 4.38 -8.22
N HIS A 51 5.89 3.48 -9.18
CA HIS A 51 6.22 2.07 -8.92
C HIS A 51 7.47 1.95 -8.05
N LEU A 52 8.55 2.66 -8.37
CA LEU A 52 9.79 2.61 -7.59
C LEU A 52 9.59 3.13 -6.14
N ARG A 53 8.82 4.21 -5.96
CA ARG A 53 8.52 4.75 -4.63
C ARG A 53 7.69 3.77 -3.81
N HIS A 54 6.63 3.22 -4.39
CA HIS A 54 5.80 2.20 -3.76
C HIS A 54 6.61 0.95 -3.43
N HIS A 55 7.43 0.47 -4.36
CA HIS A 55 8.26 -0.72 -4.19
C HIS A 55 9.22 -0.59 -3.01
N ARG A 56 9.93 0.55 -2.90
CA ARG A 56 10.81 0.84 -1.75
C ARG A 56 10.04 0.82 -0.44
N ARG A 57 8.95 1.58 -0.35
CA ARG A 57 8.13 1.66 0.87
C ARG A 57 7.62 0.29 1.33
N LEU A 58 7.09 -0.50 0.39
CA LEU A 58 6.48 -1.78 0.68
C LEU A 58 7.53 -2.83 1.09
N ARG A 59 8.60 -2.96 0.29
CA ARG A 59 9.60 -4.04 0.45
C ARG A 59 10.68 -3.73 1.47
N GLN A 60 11.10 -2.47 1.61
CA GLN A 60 12.24 -2.11 2.46
C GLN A 60 11.80 -1.73 3.87
N ASP A 61 10.69 -0.99 4.00
CA ASP A 61 10.33 -0.35 5.27
C ASP A 61 9.22 -1.12 6.01
N GLY A 62 8.09 -1.37 5.34
CA GLY A 62 6.89 -1.87 6.01
C GLY A 62 6.86 -3.37 6.30
N LEU A 63 7.31 -4.21 5.36
CA LEU A 63 7.13 -5.67 5.43
C LEU A 63 8.39 -6.45 5.81
N ARG A 64 9.55 -5.80 5.91
CA ARG A 64 10.79 -6.47 6.32
C ARG A 64 10.68 -7.00 7.75
N TYR A 65 11.07 -8.26 7.97
CA TYR A 65 11.08 -8.88 9.30
C TYR A 65 12.43 -9.53 9.55
N GLY A 66 13.22 -8.97 10.48
CA GLY A 66 14.58 -9.44 10.78
C GLY A 66 14.67 -10.53 11.86
N GLY A 67 13.52 -10.94 12.40
CA GLY A 67 13.47 -11.82 13.57
C GLY A 67 13.72 -11.07 14.89
N TRP A 68 13.14 -11.59 15.98
CA TRP A 68 13.32 -11.08 17.34
C TRP A 68 13.88 -12.18 18.25
N LYS A 69 14.57 -11.76 19.33
CA LYS A 69 15.08 -12.70 20.35
C LYS A 69 13.96 -13.45 21.07
N LYS A 70 12.81 -12.79 21.25
CA LYS A 70 11.59 -13.37 21.82
C LYS A 70 10.44 -13.11 20.87
N GLU A 71 9.97 -14.18 20.25
CA GLU A 71 8.80 -14.19 19.36
C GLU A 71 7.75 -15.14 19.93
N ARG A 72 6.49 -14.74 19.87
CA ARG A 72 5.37 -15.63 20.21
C ARG A 72 4.88 -16.28 18.92
N VAL A 73 5.49 -17.40 18.56
CA VAL A 73 5.06 -18.21 17.40
C VAL A 73 3.86 -19.07 17.82
N VAL A 74 2.76 -18.96 17.07
CA VAL A 74 1.51 -19.70 17.35
C VAL A 74 1.25 -20.82 16.34
N ALA A 75 1.93 -20.79 15.19
CA ALA A 75 1.90 -21.86 14.21
C ALA A 75 3.16 -21.80 13.34
N GLU A 76 3.64 -22.96 12.91
CA GLU A 76 4.77 -23.11 11.99
C GLU A 76 4.32 -23.92 10.76
N PHE A 77 4.87 -23.54 9.61
CA PHE A 77 4.58 -24.11 8.32
C PHE A 77 5.89 -24.32 7.56
N TRP A 78 5.84 -25.10 6.47
CA TRP A 78 7.00 -25.36 5.62
C TRP A 78 7.50 -24.09 4.89
N ASP A 79 6.63 -23.09 4.70
CA ASP A 79 6.91 -21.83 4.00
C ASP A 79 6.94 -20.60 4.93
N GLY A 80 6.79 -20.78 6.24
CA GLY A 80 6.78 -19.65 7.17
C GLY A 80 6.23 -19.98 8.55
N LYS A 81 5.90 -18.94 9.30
CA LYS A 81 5.36 -19.05 10.65
C LYS A 81 4.39 -17.91 10.95
N ILE A 82 3.48 -18.13 11.89
CA ILE A 82 2.56 -17.10 12.39
C ILE A 82 3.05 -16.63 13.76
N VAL A 83 3.25 -15.31 13.88
CA VAL A 83 3.64 -14.63 15.11
C VAL A 83 2.44 -13.84 15.64
N LEU A 84 2.15 -13.98 16.93
CA LEU A 84 1.07 -13.25 17.62
C LEU A 84 1.65 -12.10 18.45
N ILE A 85 1.15 -10.89 18.20
CA ILE A 85 1.46 -9.66 18.94
C ILE A 85 0.24 -9.26 19.77
N LEU A 86 0.46 -9.01 21.05
CA LEU A 86 -0.52 -8.57 22.04
C LEU A 86 -0.21 -7.13 22.51
N PRO A 87 -1.19 -6.39 23.05
CA PRO A 87 -1.01 -5.00 23.48
C PRO A 87 0.07 -4.79 24.55
N GLY A 88 0.36 -5.82 25.36
CA GLY A 88 1.38 -5.80 26.41
C GLY A 88 2.78 -6.25 25.96
N ASP A 89 2.98 -6.54 24.67
CA ASP A 89 4.28 -6.97 24.17
C ASP A 89 5.29 -5.81 24.09
N PRO A 90 6.60 -6.11 23.94
CA PRO A 90 7.62 -5.07 23.83
C PRO A 90 7.35 -4.08 22.70
N GLN A 91 7.79 -2.82 22.90
CA GLN A 91 7.57 -1.72 21.95
C GLN A 91 8.02 -2.01 20.53
N TYR A 92 9.09 -2.80 20.32
CA TYR A 92 9.52 -3.19 18.98
C TYR A 92 8.47 -4.03 18.23
N ALA A 93 7.70 -4.86 18.95
CA ALA A 93 6.68 -5.71 18.36
C ALA A 93 5.43 -4.89 18.03
N LEU A 94 5.01 -4.03 18.96
CA LEU A 94 3.89 -3.10 18.75
C LEU A 94 4.16 -2.15 17.58
N ARG A 95 5.37 -1.57 17.52
CA ARG A 95 5.79 -0.73 16.40
C ARG A 95 5.74 -1.48 15.08
N LYS A 96 6.19 -2.74 15.06
CA LYS A 96 6.14 -3.53 13.83
C LYS A 96 4.72 -3.83 13.37
N ALA A 97 3.82 -4.15 14.30
CA ALA A 97 2.40 -4.30 13.98
C ALA A 97 1.82 -3.01 13.38
N ALA A 98 2.13 -1.85 13.99
CA ALA A 98 1.68 -0.55 13.49
C ALA A 98 2.22 -0.23 12.09
N GLU A 99 3.50 -0.51 11.81
CA GLU A 99 4.11 -0.35 10.49
C GLU A 99 3.42 -1.21 9.42
N VAL A 100 3.16 -2.49 9.73
CA VAL A 100 2.44 -3.40 8.81
C VAL A 100 1.02 -2.93 8.58
N LEU A 101 0.31 -2.49 9.61
CA LEU A 101 -1.06 -2.01 9.47
C LEU A 101 -1.14 -0.68 8.71
N GLN A 102 -0.17 0.20 8.88
CA GLN A 102 -0.07 1.42 8.07
C GLN A 102 0.11 1.10 6.58
N VAL A 103 0.87 0.06 6.25
CA VAL A 103 0.97 -0.45 4.87
C VAL A 103 -0.40 -0.91 4.39
N VAL A 104 -1.06 -1.81 5.13
CA VAL A 104 -2.38 -2.35 4.78
C VAL A 104 -3.38 -1.23 4.54
N ASP A 105 -3.46 -0.28 5.47
CA ASP A 105 -4.42 0.81 5.35
C ASP A 105 -4.12 1.69 4.13
N SER A 106 -2.85 1.82 3.73
CA SER A 106 -2.48 2.59 2.54
C SER A 106 -2.86 1.87 1.25
N GLU A 107 -2.68 0.56 1.20
CA GLU A 107 -3.10 -0.28 0.06
C GLU A 107 -4.62 -0.29 -0.09
N LEU A 108 -5.35 -0.22 1.01
CA LEU A 108 -6.81 -0.09 1.03
C LEU A 108 -7.31 1.35 0.77
N GLY A 109 -6.40 2.31 0.61
CA GLY A 109 -6.75 3.70 0.28
C GLY A 109 -7.24 4.55 1.46
N PHE A 110 -7.05 4.13 2.70
CA PHE A 110 -7.39 4.96 3.86
C PHE A 110 -6.44 6.19 3.94
N PRO A 111 -6.96 7.39 4.30
CA PRO A 111 -6.19 8.64 4.33
C PRO A 111 -5.23 8.70 5.53
N ALA A 112 -4.00 9.23 5.39
CA ALA A 112 -3.01 9.35 6.47
C ALA A 112 -3.47 10.36 7.53
N GLY A 113 -3.68 9.93 8.77
CA GLY A 113 -4.17 10.79 9.84
C GLY A 113 -4.05 10.18 11.25
N PRO A 114 -4.07 11.02 12.29
CA PRO A 114 -3.88 10.63 13.69
C PRO A 114 -4.97 9.70 14.23
N GLU A 115 -6.14 9.67 13.57
CA GLU A 115 -7.25 8.77 13.90
C GLU A 115 -6.98 7.29 13.52
N ARG A 116 -5.96 7.02 12.69
CA ARG A 116 -5.67 5.69 12.13
C ARG A 116 -4.96 4.73 13.07
N CYS A 117 -4.36 5.22 14.16
CA CYS A 117 -3.60 4.38 15.09
C CYS A 117 -4.39 3.98 16.34
N ARG A 118 -5.70 3.76 16.24
CA ARG A 118 -6.42 2.97 17.26
C ARG A 118 -6.13 1.46 17.09
N LEU A 119 -4.88 1.08 16.76
CA LEU A 119 -4.52 -0.25 16.28
C LEU A 119 -4.44 -1.31 17.38
N PHE A 120 -4.49 -0.87 18.62
CA PHE A 120 -4.69 -1.74 19.76
C PHE A 120 -5.79 -1.14 20.63
N PRO A 121 -7.09 -1.40 20.33
CA PRO A 121 -8.05 -1.59 21.40
C PRO A 121 -7.37 -2.48 22.45
N GLU A 122 -7.58 -2.23 23.74
CA GLU A 122 -6.87 -2.91 24.84
C GLU A 122 -6.92 -4.45 24.80
N HIS A 123 -7.74 -5.02 23.91
CA HIS A 123 -7.96 -6.44 23.72
C HIS A 123 -7.68 -6.97 22.29
N SER A 124 -7.07 -6.18 21.41
CA SER A 124 -6.80 -6.61 20.04
C SER A 124 -5.57 -7.49 19.92
N ARG A 125 -5.68 -8.48 19.05
CA ARG A 125 -4.64 -9.48 18.75
C ARG A 125 -4.23 -9.32 17.30
N VAL A 126 -2.93 -9.20 17.05
CA VAL A 126 -2.39 -9.07 15.69
C VAL A 126 -1.59 -10.32 15.37
N TYR A 127 -1.94 -10.99 14.27
CA TYR A 127 -1.25 -12.15 13.75
C TYR A 127 -0.50 -11.76 12.49
N LEU A 128 0.79 -12.04 12.45
CA LEU A 128 1.64 -11.79 11.28
C LEU A 128 2.11 -13.13 10.72
N PHE A 129 1.89 -13.36 9.43
CA PHE A 129 2.52 -14.46 8.72
C PHE A 129 3.88 -13.99 8.20
N VAL A 130 4.94 -14.67 8.63
CA VAL A 130 6.33 -14.34 8.33
C VAL A 130 6.95 -15.46 7.49
N HIS A 131 7.40 -15.10 6.30
CA HIS A 131 8.16 -15.98 5.42
C HIS A 131 9.67 -15.75 5.59
N PRO A 132 10.50 -16.81 5.69
CA PRO A 132 11.92 -16.70 6.06
C PRO A 132 12.74 -15.79 5.15
N GLY A 133 12.49 -15.81 3.83
CA GLY A 133 13.21 -14.97 2.86
C GLY A 133 12.50 -13.69 2.41
N ARG A 134 11.23 -13.47 2.81
CA ARG A 134 10.39 -12.40 2.23
C ARG A 134 9.79 -11.46 3.26
N GLY A 135 9.98 -11.73 4.56
CA GLY A 135 9.42 -10.95 5.64
C GLY A 135 7.94 -11.23 5.85
N VAL A 136 7.19 -10.22 6.29
CA VAL A 136 5.75 -10.31 6.54
C VAL A 136 5.01 -10.40 5.20
N GLN A 137 4.20 -11.45 5.02
CA GLN A 137 3.36 -11.62 3.83
C GLN A 137 1.85 -11.62 4.15
N GLY A 138 1.48 -11.67 5.43
CA GLY A 138 0.09 -11.61 5.85
C GLY A 138 -0.06 -10.94 7.21
N CYS A 139 -1.20 -10.27 7.40
CA CYS A 139 -1.57 -9.64 8.66
C CYS A 139 -3.06 -9.91 8.93
N LEU A 140 -3.41 -10.24 10.17
CA LEU A 140 -4.78 -10.38 10.63
C LEU A 140 -4.92 -9.68 11.98
N THR A 141 -5.91 -8.81 12.11
CA THR A 141 -6.29 -8.17 13.37
C THR A 141 -7.62 -8.73 13.87
N ALA A 142 -7.64 -9.16 15.12
CA ALA A 142 -8.84 -9.70 15.76
C ALA A 142 -9.13 -8.95 17.05
N GLN A 143 -10.40 -8.61 17.24
CA GLN A 143 -10.90 -7.93 18.43
C GLN A 143 -12.13 -8.68 18.95
N PRO A 144 -12.28 -8.83 20.28
CA PRO A 144 -13.46 -9.45 20.85
C PRO A 144 -14.67 -8.54 20.63
N ILE A 145 -15.75 -9.12 20.14
CA ILE A 145 -17.06 -8.48 20.06
C ILE A 145 -17.87 -8.84 21.30
N ARG A 146 -18.59 -7.86 21.87
CA ARG A 146 -19.62 -8.12 22.88
C ARG A 146 -20.97 -8.24 22.16
N GLN A 147 -21.72 -9.28 22.49
CA GLN A 147 -23.13 -9.39 22.10
C GLN A 147 -23.99 -8.50 23.00
#